data_AF-A0A174EUP5-F1
#
_entry.id   AF-A0A174EUP5-F1
#
_cell.length_a   1.000
_cell.length_b   1.000
_cell.length_c   1.000
_cell.angle_alpha   90.00
_cell.angle_beta   90.00
_cell.angle_gamma   90.00
#
_symmetry.space_group_name_H-M   'P 1'
#
loop_
_entity.id
_entity.type
_entity.pdbx_description
1 polymer ?
#
loop_
_entity_poly.entity_id
_entity_poly.type
_entity_poly.pdbx_seq_one_letter_code
_entity_poly.pdbx_strand_id
1 'polypeptide(L)'
;MRRERNDFIKELVSGKITIPKEVDVKETGWKIMINRITDGGSVAHMNAVYGFYGIENAYEAKEEEKERIEKEFAEISQEKQMLILLTRTAEPYEAADYYGHYEKGMKCLRDFYRLLQQMGFSFRSLEELKILNGTHELYTQETEDEH
;
A
#
# COMPACT_ATOMS: atom_id res chain seq x y z
N MET A 1 -9.07 6.54 0.79
CA MET A 1 -7.79 5.86 1.09
C MET A 1 -7.02 5.34 -0.14
N ARG A 2 -7.43 4.28 -0.86
CA ARG A 2 -6.59 3.64 -1.92
C ARG A 2 -6.27 4.57 -3.10
N ARG A 3 -7.27 5.30 -3.60
CA ARG A 3 -7.11 6.21 -4.75
C ARG A 3 -6.14 7.34 -4.41
N GLU A 4 -6.37 8.00 -3.28
CA GLU A 4 -5.56 9.11 -2.79
C GLU A 4 -4.10 8.71 -2.58
N ARG A 5 -3.89 7.53 -1.99
CA ARG A 5 -2.57 6.93 -1.82
C ARG A 5 -1.87 6.72 -3.17
N ASN A 6 -2.56 6.13 -4.14
CA ASN A 6 -1.97 5.87 -5.46
C ASN A 6 -1.67 7.17 -6.21
N ASP A 7 -2.53 8.18 -6.11
CA ASP A 7 -2.29 9.50 -6.71
C ASP A 7 -1.05 10.16 -6.09
N PHE A 8 -0.90 10.11 -4.77
CA PHE A 8 0.30 10.60 -4.08
C PHE A 8 1.58 9.87 -4.55
N ILE A 9 1.53 8.54 -4.70
CA ILE A 9 2.68 7.78 -5.22
C ILE A 9 2.99 8.14 -6.68
N LYS A 10 1.98 8.41 -7.52
CA LYS A 10 2.20 8.92 -8.89
C LYS A 10 2.90 10.30 -8.87
N GLU A 11 2.58 11.15 -7.92
CA GLU A 11 3.28 12.44 -7.75
C GLU A 11 4.74 12.26 -7.32
N LEU A 12 5.04 11.30 -6.44
CA LEU A 12 6.42 10.91 -6.11
C LEU A 12 7.17 10.34 -7.32
N VAL A 13 6.53 9.43 -8.08
CA VAL A 13 7.10 8.78 -9.26
C VAL A 13 7.44 9.81 -10.33
N SER A 14 6.51 10.73 -10.62
CA SER A 14 6.71 11.82 -11.58
C SER A 14 7.71 12.89 -11.12
N GLY A 15 8.10 12.89 -9.85
CA GLY A 15 9.03 13.87 -9.26
C GLY A 15 8.38 15.21 -8.91
N LYS A 16 7.05 15.32 -8.97
CA LYS A 16 6.30 16.49 -8.45
C LYS A 16 6.48 16.64 -6.95
N ILE A 17 6.52 15.51 -6.23
CA ILE A 17 6.89 15.44 -4.83
C ILE A 17 8.24 14.74 -4.74
N THR A 18 9.16 15.31 -3.94
CA THR A 18 10.46 14.71 -3.68
C THR A 18 10.39 13.87 -2.41
N ILE A 19 10.98 12.67 -2.44
CA ILE A 19 11.20 11.87 -1.24
C ILE A 19 12.23 12.61 -0.36
N PRO A 20 11.91 12.94 0.91
CA PRO A 20 12.88 13.57 1.80
C PRO A 20 14.10 12.67 2.02
N LYS A 21 15.29 13.26 2.15
CA LYS A 21 16.57 12.51 2.18
C LYS A 21 16.70 11.61 3.41
N GLU A 22 16.03 11.97 4.48
CA GLU A 22 15.99 11.26 5.75
C GLU A 22 15.09 10.02 5.73
N VAL A 23 14.23 9.87 4.70
CA VAL A 23 13.31 8.75 4.60
C VAL A 23 13.99 7.58 3.91
N ASP A 24 14.30 6.54 4.69
CA ASP A 24 14.85 5.29 4.16
C ASP A 24 13.74 4.39 3.59
N VAL A 25 13.36 4.68 2.35
CA VAL A 25 12.33 3.92 1.62
C VAL A 25 12.79 2.48 1.35
N LYS A 26 14.09 2.25 1.15
CA LYS A 26 14.59 0.92 0.81
C LYS A 26 14.53 0.00 2.02
N GLU A 27 15.11 0.41 3.15
CA GLU A 27 15.12 -0.41 4.36
C GLU A 27 13.70 -0.58 4.92
N THR A 28 12.95 0.53 5.05
CA THR A 28 11.59 0.48 5.60
C THR A 28 10.65 -0.30 4.67
N GLY A 29 10.73 -0.05 3.36
CA GLY A 29 9.93 -0.75 2.37
C GLY A 29 10.25 -2.24 2.31
N TRP A 30 11.54 -2.61 2.32
CA TRP A 30 11.97 -4.00 2.33
C TRP A 30 11.49 -4.74 3.58
N LYS A 31 11.57 -4.11 4.76
CA LYS A 31 11.03 -4.67 6.00
C LYS A 31 9.52 -4.93 5.90
N ILE A 32 8.76 -4.00 5.32
CA ILE A 32 7.31 -4.20 5.10
C ILE A 32 7.08 -5.38 4.15
N MET A 33 7.83 -5.48 3.06
CA MET A 33 7.70 -6.60 2.12
C MET A 33 8.05 -7.94 2.75
N ILE A 34 9.14 -8.04 3.52
CA ILE A 34 9.50 -9.26 4.25
C ILE A 34 8.35 -9.70 5.15
N ASN A 35 7.83 -8.79 6.00
CA ASN A 35 6.73 -9.13 6.91
C ASN A 35 5.53 -9.67 6.13
N ARG A 36 5.19 -9.04 5.01
CA ARG A 36 4.05 -9.49 4.21
C ARG A 36 4.30 -10.84 3.55
N ILE A 37 5.52 -11.12 3.08
CA ILE A 37 5.91 -12.44 2.53
C ILE A 37 5.84 -13.51 3.63
N THR A 38 6.36 -13.23 4.83
CA THR A 38 6.37 -14.18 5.95
C THR A 38 4.97 -14.48 6.49
N ASP A 39 4.05 -13.53 6.36
CA ASP A 39 2.64 -13.69 6.73
C ASP A 39 1.79 -14.33 5.59
N GLY A 40 2.44 -14.97 4.60
CA GLY A 40 1.78 -15.67 3.50
C GLY A 40 1.19 -14.77 2.41
N GLY A 41 1.52 -13.47 2.43
CA GLY A 41 1.12 -12.50 1.41
C GLY A 41 2.02 -12.51 0.18
N SER A 42 1.46 -12.05 -0.95
CA SER A 42 2.19 -11.85 -2.20
C SER A 42 2.38 -10.36 -2.47
N VAL A 43 3.60 -9.97 -2.88
CA VAL A 43 4.05 -8.57 -2.80
C VAL A 43 4.75 -8.06 -4.06
N ALA A 44 5.32 -8.97 -4.87
CA ALA A 44 6.23 -8.61 -5.96
C ALA A 44 5.88 -9.40 -7.24
N HIS A 45 4.91 -8.88 -8.00
CA HIS A 45 4.57 -9.39 -9.34
C HIS A 45 4.20 -8.23 -10.26
N MET A 46 4.47 -8.36 -11.56
CA MET A 46 4.12 -7.34 -12.56
C MET A 46 2.63 -7.00 -12.58
N ASN A 47 1.74 -7.95 -12.24
CA ASN A 47 0.32 -7.67 -12.08
C ASN A 47 0.01 -6.57 -11.05
N ALA A 48 0.82 -6.43 -9.99
CA ALA A 48 0.67 -5.33 -9.03
C ALA A 48 1.03 -3.98 -9.68
N VAL A 49 2.07 -3.96 -10.51
CA VAL A 49 2.50 -2.77 -11.26
C VAL A 49 1.42 -2.38 -12.28
N TYR A 50 0.92 -3.32 -13.09
CA TYR A 50 -0.16 -3.06 -14.03
C TYR A 50 -1.42 -2.52 -13.32
N GLY A 51 -1.82 -3.13 -12.21
CA GLY A 51 -2.94 -2.66 -11.38
C GLY A 51 -2.74 -1.25 -10.82
N PHE A 52 -1.50 -0.85 -10.50
CA PHE A 52 -1.18 0.53 -10.12
C PHE A 52 -1.42 1.53 -11.25
N TYR A 53 -1.11 1.14 -12.48
CA TYR A 53 -1.37 1.93 -13.69
C TYR A 53 -2.80 1.82 -14.22
N GLY A 54 -3.69 1.09 -13.53
CA GLY A 54 -5.11 1.00 -13.85
C GLY A 54 -5.50 -0.14 -14.77
N ILE A 55 -4.59 -1.10 -15.01
CA ILE A 55 -4.90 -2.33 -15.74
C ILE A 55 -5.38 -3.37 -14.74
N GLU A 56 -6.70 -3.61 -14.72
CA GLU A 56 -7.32 -4.60 -13.83
C GLU A 56 -7.11 -6.04 -14.31
N ASN A 57 -7.13 -6.25 -15.63
CA ASN A 57 -6.89 -7.55 -16.26
C ASN A 57 -5.72 -7.49 -17.23
N ALA A 58 -4.55 -7.94 -16.78
CA ALA A 58 -3.32 -7.95 -17.58
C ALA A 58 -3.40 -8.87 -18.80
N TYR A 59 -4.33 -9.82 -18.85
CA TYR A 59 -4.53 -10.71 -20.00
C TYR A 59 -5.29 -10.03 -21.15
N GLU A 60 -6.12 -9.04 -20.84
CA GLU A 60 -6.93 -8.30 -21.82
C GLU A 60 -6.30 -6.97 -22.25
N ALA A 61 -5.26 -6.53 -21.52
CA ALA A 61 -4.52 -5.33 -21.85
C ALA A 61 -3.72 -5.47 -23.15
N LYS A 62 -3.59 -4.36 -23.89
CA LYS A 62 -2.79 -4.30 -25.11
C LYS A 62 -1.31 -4.49 -24.76
N GLU A 63 -0.60 -5.28 -25.56
CA GLU A 63 0.81 -5.57 -25.32
C GLU A 63 1.69 -4.31 -25.31
N GLU A 64 1.45 -3.38 -26.24
CA GLU A 64 2.13 -2.08 -26.30
C GLU A 64 2.01 -1.27 -25.00
N GLU A 65 0.87 -1.38 -24.32
CA GLU A 65 0.63 -0.69 -23.07
C GLU A 65 1.38 -1.34 -21.90
N LYS A 66 1.46 -2.68 -21.89
CA LYS A 66 2.22 -3.45 -20.91
C LYS A 66 3.72 -3.19 -21.06
N GLU A 67 4.23 -3.20 -22.29
CA GLU A 67 5.63 -2.86 -22.60
C GLU A 67 5.99 -1.44 -22.16
N ARG A 68 5.09 -0.46 -22.39
CA ARG A 68 5.28 0.91 -21.92
C ARG A 68 5.42 0.96 -20.39
N ILE A 69 4.53 0.27 -19.67
CA ILE A 69 4.54 0.23 -18.20
C ILE A 69 5.79 -0.48 -17.66
N GLU A 70 6.18 -1.60 -18.27
CA GLU A 70 7.39 -2.33 -17.90
C GLU A 70 8.63 -1.47 -18.05
N LYS A 71 8.75 -0.77 -19.18
CA LYS A 71 9.85 0.16 -19.43
C LYS A 71 9.87 1.29 -18.42
N GLU A 72 8.72 1.96 -18.20
CA GLU A 72 8.59 3.03 -17.21
C GLU A 72 8.99 2.54 -15.81
N PHE A 73 8.50 1.36 -15.42
CA PHE A 73 8.83 0.75 -14.13
C PHE A 73 10.32 0.42 -14.00
N ALA A 74 10.97 -0.08 -15.07
CA ALA A 74 12.40 -0.40 -15.06
C ALA A 74 13.30 0.85 -14.99
N GLU A 75 12.85 1.99 -15.52
CA GLU A 75 13.64 3.23 -15.60
C GLU A 75 13.57 4.09 -14.33
N ILE A 76 12.52 3.95 -13.51
CA ILE A 76 12.40 4.69 -12.24
C ILE A 76 13.34 4.13 -11.15
N SER A 77 13.60 4.94 -10.12
CA SER A 77 14.49 4.52 -9.04
C SER A 77 13.90 3.38 -8.21
N GLN A 78 14.77 2.58 -7.57
CA GLN A 78 14.34 1.46 -6.74
C GLN A 78 13.40 1.89 -5.60
N GLU A 79 13.59 3.09 -5.04
CA GLU A 79 12.69 3.65 -4.03
C GLU A 79 11.27 3.80 -4.59
N LYS A 80 11.14 4.27 -5.84
CA LYS A 80 9.86 4.44 -6.51
C LYS A 80 9.24 3.10 -6.91
N GLN A 81 10.05 2.17 -7.42
CA GLN A 81 9.61 0.79 -7.70
C GLN A 81 9.03 0.13 -6.44
N MET A 82 9.74 0.27 -5.31
CA MET A 82 9.35 -0.22 -4.00
C MET A 82 7.98 0.31 -3.59
N LEU A 83 7.75 1.62 -3.71
CA LEU A 83 6.47 2.25 -3.35
C LEU A 83 5.31 1.74 -4.20
N ILE A 84 5.53 1.52 -5.50
CA ILE A 84 4.52 0.94 -6.40
C ILE A 84 4.19 -0.49 -5.97
N LEU A 85 5.19 -1.34 -5.74
CA LEU A 85 4.95 -2.74 -5.31
C LEU A 85 4.24 -2.81 -3.96
N LEU A 86 4.59 -1.93 -3.03
CA LEU A 86 3.94 -1.82 -1.72
C LEU A 86 2.46 -1.42 -1.80
N THR A 87 1.97 -0.94 -2.93
CA THR A 87 0.52 -0.68 -3.09
C THR A 87 -0.32 -1.95 -3.04
N ARG A 88 0.28 -3.12 -3.30
CA ARG A 88 -0.36 -4.45 -3.25
C ARG A 88 -0.13 -5.18 -1.92
N THR A 89 0.99 -4.95 -1.22
CA THR A 89 1.19 -5.44 0.17
C THR A 89 0.18 -4.89 1.14
N ALA A 90 -0.45 -3.78 0.78
CA ALA A 90 -1.55 -3.10 1.43
C ALA A 90 -2.93 -3.79 1.29
N GLU A 91 -2.97 -5.06 0.88
CA GLU A 91 -4.18 -5.90 0.86
C GLU A 91 -4.14 -6.93 2.00
N PRO A 92 -5.25 -7.19 2.72
CA PRO A 92 -6.62 -6.79 2.37
C PRO A 92 -6.95 -5.32 2.68
N TYR A 93 -7.84 -4.73 1.86
CA TYR A 93 -8.42 -3.39 2.11
C TYR A 93 -9.52 -3.42 3.17
N GLU A 94 -10.06 -4.60 3.45
CA GLU A 94 -11.07 -4.80 4.48
C GLU A 94 -10.36 -4.87 5.82
N ALA A 95 -10.59 -3.83 6.62
CA ALA A 95 -9.96 -3.68 7.91
C ALA A 95 -10.62 -4.52 9.02
N ALA A 96 -11.74 -5.16 8.72
CA ALA A 96 -12.44 -6.05 9.62
C ALA A 96 -12.95 -7.30 8.92
N ASP A 97 -13.08 -8.38 9.70
CA ASP A 97 -13.73 -9.60 9.27
C ASP A 97 -15.25 -9.41 9.09
N TYR A 98 -15.94 -10.47 8.68
CA TYR A 98 -17.41 -10.48 8.54
C TYR A 98 -18.16 -10.09 9.83
N TYR A 99 -17.54 -10.30 11.00
CA TYR A 99 -18.11 -10.01 12.32
C TYR A 99 -17.73 -8.62 12.85
N GLY A 100 -17.00 -7.82 12.06
CA GLY A 100 -16.57 -6.47 12.45
C GLY A 100 -15.33 -6.44 13.36
N HIS A 101 -14.63 -7.56 13.56
CA HIS A 101 -13.38 -7.57 14.31
C HIS A 101 -12.25 -7.03 13.47
N TYR A 102 -11.46 -6.13 14.05
CA TYR A 102 -10.34 -5.52 13.35
C TYR A 102 -9.24 -6.55 13.00
N GLU A 103 -8.85 -6.58 11.73
CA GLU A 103 -7.93 -7.57 11.19
C GLU A 103 -6.50 -7.38 11.69
N LYS A 104 -5.91 -8.41 12.31
CA LYS A 104 -4.50 -8.39 12.76
C LYS A 104 -3.54 -8.17 11.58
N GLY A 105 -3.92 -8.61 10.37
CA GLY A 105 -3.19 -8.44 9.12
C GLY A 105 -3.00 -6.98 8.66
N MET A 106 -3.69 -6.03 9.29
CA MET A 106 -3.61 -4.60 8.96
C MET A 106 -2.25 -3.95 9.29
N LYS A 107 -1.36 -4.65 10.01
CA LYS A 107 -0.04 -4.11 10.40
C LYS A 107 0.77 -3.63 9.20
N CYS A 108 0.84 -4.41 8.12
CA CYS A 108 1.59 -4.02 6.92
C CYS A 108 1.01 -2.76 6.26
N LEU A 109 -0.32 -2.62 6.25
CA LEU A 109 -0.99 -1.42 5.74
C LEU A 109 -0.67 -0.19 6.59
N ARG A 110 -0.70 -0.32 7.92
CA ARG A 110 -0.34 0.77 8.84
C ARG A 110 1.11 1.21 8.66
N ASP A 111 2.03 0.25 8.60
CA ASP A 111 3.46 0.53 8.42
C ASP A 111 3.72 1.20 7.06
N PHE A 112 3.00 0.81 6.00
CA PHE A 112 3.08 1.47 4.71
C PHE A 112 2.57 2.91 4.75
N TYR A 113 1.41 3.18 5.35
CA TYR A 113 0.93 4.56 5.48
C TYR A 113 1.84 5.42 6.35
N ARG A 114 2.45 4.87 7.40
CA ARG A 114 3.47 5.59 8.20
C ARG A 114 4.67 6.00 7.34
N LEU A 115 5.15 5.09 6.48
CA LEU A 115 6.21 5.41 5.52
C LEU A 115 5.78 6.53 4.56
N LEU A 116 4.55 6.50 4.04
CA LEU A 116 4.04 7.57 3.18
C LEU A 116 3.88 8.91 3.91
N GLN A 117 3.47 8.89 5.18
CA GLN A 117 3.35 10.10 6.01
C GLN A 117 4.70 10.78 6.23
N GLN A 118 5.79 10.02 6.35
CA GLN A 118 7.15 10.56 6.40
C GLN A 118 7.51 11.33 5.11
N MET A 119 6.85 11.05 4.00
CA MET A 119 7.02 11.73 2.71
C MET A 119 6.01 12.87 2.49
N GLY A 120 5.13 13.13 3.46
CA GLY A 120 4.13 14.21 3.39
C GLY A 120 2.71 13.75 3.02
N PHE A 121 2.43 12.45 2.93
CA PHE A 121 1.05 11.97 2.78
C PHE A 121 0.21 12.37 3.99
N SER A 122 -1.03 12.80 3.76
CA SER A 122 -2.00 13.07 4.81
C SER A 122 -3.36 12.44 4.48
N PHE A 123 -4.04 11.97 5.52
CA PHE A 123 -5.42 11.49 5.41
C PHE A 123 -6.38 12.68 5.28
N ARG A 124 -7.51 12.46 4.62
CA ARG A 124 -8.54 13.50 4.45
C ARG A 124 -9.34 13.74 5.73
N SER A 125 -9.37 12.76 6.64
CA SER A 125 -10.08 12.86 7.89
C SER A 125 -9.41 12.03 8.99
N LEU A 126 -9.72 12.38 10.24
CA LEU A 126 -9.37 11.57 11.40
C LEU A 126 -10.04 10.19 11.34
N GLU A 127 -11.20 10.07 10.69
CA GLU A 127 -11.91 8.79 10.55
C GLU A 127 -11.13 7.77 9.71
N GLU A 128 -10.49 8.19 8.62
CA GLU A 128 -9.61 7.29 7.86
C GLU A 128 -8.47 6.74 8.73
N LEU A 129 -7.94 7.57 9.64
CA LEU A 129 -6.90 7.16 10.58
C LEU A 129 -7.42 6.19 11.65
N LYS A 130 -8.64 6.40 12.18
CA LYS A 130 -9.28 5.49 13.14
C LYS A 130 -9.59 4.13 12.52
N ILE A 131 -10.11 4.11 11.29
CA ILE A 131 -10.34 2.89 10.49
C ILE A 131 -9.01 2.15 10.33
N LEU A 132 -7.98 2.85 9.83
CA LEU A 132 -6.67 2.26 9.62
C LEU A 132 -6.07 1.68 10.92
N ASN A 133 -6.34 2.28 12.07
CA ASN A 133 -5.79 1.85 13.37
C ASN A 133 -6.66 0.86 14.14
N GLY A 134 -7.85 0.51 13.67
CA GLY A 134 -8.75 -0.37 14.41
C GLY A 134 -9.43 0.30 15.61
N THR A 135 -9.43 1.64 15.66
CA THR A 135 -10.00 2.42 16.77
C THR A 135 -11.30 3.13 16.39
N HIS A 136 -11.85 2.83 15.22
CA HIS A 136 -13.16 3.31 14.82
C HIS A 136 -14.26 2.65 15.66
N GLU A 137 -15.27 3.41 16.04
CA GLU A 137 -16.39 2.97 16.89
C GLU A 137 -17.28 1.87 16.27
N LEU A 138 -17.07 1.55 15.00
CA LEU A 138 -17.84 0.53 14.28
C LEU A 138 -17.20 -0.86 14.38
N TYR A 139 -15.97 -0.96 14.89
CA TYR A 139 -15.35 -2.25 15.12
C TYR A 139 -15.91 -2.90 16.37
N THR A 140 -16.18 -4.20 16.26
CA THR A 140 -16.55 -5.03 17.40
C THR A 140 -15.37 -5.08 18.36
N GLN A 141 -15.57 -4.58 19.57
CA GLN A 141 -14.58 -4.73 20.63
C GLN A 141 -14.62 -6.18 21.10
N GLU A 142 -13.46 -6.83 21.19
CA GLU A 142 -13.36 -8.10 21.93
C GLU A 142 -13.85 -7.81 23.35
N THR A 143 -15.02 -8.32 23.73
CA THR A 143 -15.44 -8.33 25.12
C THR A 143 -14.49 -9.28 25.84
N GLU A 144 -13.84 -8.84 26.92
CA GLU A 144 -12.88 -9.62 27.72
C GLU A 144 -13.47 -10.89 28.40
N ASP A 145 -14.66 -11.34 27.99
CA ASP A 145 -15.43 -12.41 28.62
C ASP A 145 -15.44 -13.71 27.77
N GLU A 146 -14.30 -14.26 27.39
CA GLU A 146 -14.18 -15.71 27.09
C GLU A 146 -12.84 -16.24 27.64
N HIS A 147 -12.88 -16.59 28.93
CA HIS A 147 -11.89 -17.42 29.63
C HIS A 147 -12.14 -18.91 29.41
#